data_AF-A0A1E7GSQ9-F1
#
_entry.id   AF-A0A1E7GSQ9-F1
#
_cell.length_a   1.000
_cell.length_b   1.000
_cell.length_c   1.000
_cell.angle_alpha   90.00
_cell.angle_beta   90.00
_cell.angle_gamma   90.00
#
_symmetry.space_group_name_H-M   'P 1'
#
loop_
_entity.id
_entity.type
_entity.pdbx_description
1 polymer ?
#
loop_
_entity_poly.entity_id
_entity_poly.type
_entity_poly.pdbx_seq_one_letter_code
_entity_poly.pdbx_strand_id
1 'polypeptide(L)'
;MNRYYLQNLLLTGFLLFLLTAFDASGEEIKNPYHKIPTWKLWSSDPTPLSLPNNEVLIPPPVDKRIYPDDADTRDCPGRFLSYRNKDWSGRKYAGIWDDVYSNRDNGHRYIKPRWSGRNGNSVKIRDSIIHLKGGHLYEVGANFTSQSTRGMGHDIANNGPRMEQVEKFIYFGDILMSGPAHTSYMDLSTKSSIDRYEALVPIFYNSIGSSGSETMALTKMIIAGGYLPKDMKVKLKRNGLYPATLLYIWKASFPYKVPYANELRHRVAYNSKGDDSDCKGSNQTEVSCFYHNYDDTAHMRNMVNLAKSMTVAPPIALLKIMSITGDKRVYSLKTTVLVHQGKYETIKLRVSTEDGYDLQGLPLKFYWKVLYGNKNTTIMREGNSSYYNITIPYDSNLPKGRTSILLVTNNGKFESNPAVINVYRTEGAENLRPSLAGLKDITICPGKKVQFDITSIDPEGFPVDLYQWAGQVGSLDGNTFTWECPDDHADGTELVTIIASDGTRGNSYNSKQIKIHVRSTSDGWRAWWKTWTRKLKSLGSLKS
;
A
#
# COMPACT_ATOMS: atom_id res chain seq x y z
N MET A 1 74.78 -26.56 -19.87
CA MET A 1 74.19 -26.19 -21.19
C MET A 1 73.18 -27.27 -21.54
N ASN A 2 71.90 -27.05 -21.82
CA ASN A 2 71.12 -25.82 -21.92
C ASN A 2 69.66 -26.14 -21.56
N ARG A 3 69.14 -25.36 -20.61
CA ARG A 3 67.74 -24.95 -20.53
C ARG A 3 67.33 -24.32 -21.87
N TYR A 4 66.03 -24.28 -22.14
CA TYR A 4 65.32 -23.70 -23.29
C TYR A 4 64.79 -24.73 -24.29
N TYR A 5 63.47 -24.63 -24.52
CA TYR A 5 62.62 -25.41 -25.43
C TYR A 5 62.08 -26.74 -24.90
N LEU A 6 61.06 -26.67 -24.02
CA LEU A 6 59.74 -27.26 -24.32
C LEU A 6 58.66 -26.70 -23.36
N GLN A 7 58.55 -25.36 -23.31
CA GLN A 7 57.54 -24.64 -22.53
C GLN A 7 56.39 -24.12 -23.39
N ASN A 8 56.20 -24.69 -24.60
CA ASN A 8 55.22 -24.23 -25.60
C ASN A 8 54.18 -25.29 -26.02
N LEU A 9 54.01 -26.37 -25.25
CA LEU A 9 52.97 -27.39 -25.52
C LEU A 9 51.92 -27.54 -24.40
N LEU A 10 51.87 -26.59 -23.47
CA LEU A 10 50.94 -26.60 -22.32
C LEU A 10 50.12 -25.29 -22.20
N LEU A 11 50.12 -24.44 -23.24
CA LEU A 11 49.38 -23.17 -23.25
C LEU A 11 48.37 -23.03 -24.43
N THR A 12 48.13 -24.10 -25.18
CA THR A 12 47.15 -24.16 -26.28
C THR A 12 46.10 -25.26 -26.09
N GLY A 13 45.94 -25.74 -24.84
CA GLY A 13 44.89 -26.67 -24.42
C GLY A 13 44.01 -26.16 -23.28
N PHE A 14 44.17 -24.89 -22.88
CA PHE A 14 43.38 -24.27 -21.80
C PHE A 14 42.66 -22.98 -22.25
N LEU A 15 42.62 -22.74 -23.57
CA LEU A 15 41.97 -21.58 -24.19
C LEU A 15 40.87 -22.00 -25.19
N LEU A 16 40.21 -23.13 -24.92
CA LEU A 16 39.05 -23.62 -25.68
C LEU A 16 37.92 -24.11 -24.75
N PHE A 17 37.76 -23.43 -23.61
CA PHE A 17 36.60 -23.53 -22.71
C PHE A 17 36.01 -22.13 -22.41
N LEU A 18 36.10 -21.25 -23.41
CA LEU A 18 35.43 -19.95 -23.46
C LEU A 18 34.79 -19.88 -24.85
N LEU A 19 33.47 -19.72 -24.91
CA LEU A 19 32.59 -19.74 -26.10
C LEU A 19 31.91 -21.09 -26.40
N THR A 20 31.35 -21.74 -25.39
CA THR A 20 30.01 -22.30 -25.56
C THR A 20 29.02 -21.24 -25.07
N ALA A 21 28.21 -20.72 -25.99
CA ALA A 21 27.10 -19.84 -25.70
C ALA A 21 26.26 -20.44 -24.56
N PHE A 22 26.29 -19.80 -23.40
CA PHE A 22 25.35 -20.09 -22.33
C PHE A 22 23.98 -19.58 -22.77
N ASP A 23 23.15 -20.54 -23.15
CA ASP A 23 21.71 -20.62 -22.95
C ASP A 23 20.88 -19.34 -23.09
N ALA A 24 20.26 -19.20 -24.26
CA ALA A 24 18.95 -18.56 -24.41
C ALA A 24 17.81 -19.52 -23.96
N SER A 25 18.02 -20.32 -22.91
CA SER A 25 16.93 -20.95 -22.16
C SER A 25 16.57 -19.99 -21.02
N GLY A 26 15.42 -19.31 -21.12
CA GLY A 26 15.01 -18.31 -20.13
C GLY A 26 15.10 -18.87 -18.71
N GLU A 27 15.78 -18.14 -17.81
CA GLU A 27 15.86 -18.50 -16.39
C GLU A 27 14.46 -18.80 -15.84
N GLU A 28 14.33 -19.94 -15.16
CA GLU A 28 13.10 -20.29 -14.47
C GLU A 28 12.75 -19.21 -13.44
N ILE A 29 11.52 -18.69 -13.50
CA ILE A 29 11.04 -17.67 -12.57
C ILE A 29 10.31 -18.31 -11.39
N LYS A 30 10.42 -17.70 -10.21
CA LYS A 30 9.61 -18.08 -9.05
C LYS A 30 8.26 -17.39 -9.16
N ASN A 31 7.37 -17.96 -9.96
CA ASN A 31 5.99 -17.49 -10.15
C ASN A 31 5.04 -18.70 -10.08
N PRO A 32 3.89 -18.59 -9.39
CA PRO A 32 3.02 -19.75 -9.16
C PRO A 32 2.24 -20.21 -10.40
N TYR A 33 2.20 -19.41 -11.47
CA TYR A 33 1.40 -19.69 -12.67
C TYR A 33 2.22 -19.72 -13.97
N HIS A 34 3.38 -19.07 -14.00
CA HIS A 34 4.21 -18.92 -15.20
C HIS A 34 5.60 -19.48 -14.95
N LYS A 35 6.11 -20.31 -15.85
CA LYS A 35 7.47 -20.88 -15.75
C LYS A 35 8.54 -19.98 -16.37
N ILE A 36 8.13 -19.17 -17.34
CA ILE A 36 8.94 -18.16 -18.02
C ILE A 36 8.12 -16.86 -18.13
N PRO A 37 8.76 -15.68 -18.15
CA PRO A 37 8.06 -14.43 -18.41
C PRO A 37 7.50 -14.46 -19.83
N THR A 38 6.18 -14.37 -19.97
CA THR A 38 5.48 -14.29 -21.27
C THR A 38 5.10 -12.85 -21.63
N TRP A 39 5.67 -11.87 -20.93
CA TRP A 39 5.48 -10.44 -21.11
C TRP A 39 6.80 -9.73 -21.43
N LYS A 40 6.72 -8.59 -22.12
CA LYS A 40 7.92 -7.79 -22.48
C LYS A 40 8.57 -7.15 -21.26
N LEU A 41 9.90 -7.23 -21.19
CA LEU A 41 10.72 -6.58 -20.17
C LEU A 41 11.51 -5.41 -20.79
N TRP A 42 10.89 -4.24 -20.88
CA TRP A 42 11.44 -3.05 -21.56
C TRP A 42 12.82 -2.60 -21.07
N SER A 43 13.15 -2.86 -19.80
CA SER A 43 14.46 -2.55 -19.23
C SER A 43 15.58 -3.46 -19.74
N SER A 44 15.25 -4.67 -20.17
CA SER A 44 16.19 -5.64 -20.76
C SER A 44 16.15 -5.62 -22.28
N ASP A 45 14.97 -5.38 -22.86
CA ASP A 45 14.74 -5.29 -24.30
C ASP A 45 13.94 -4.02 -24.64
N PRO A 46 14.63 -2.92 -25.00
CA PRO A 46 13.99 -1.66 -25.36
C PRO A 46 13.54 -1.61 -26.83
N THR A 47 13.63 -2.73 -27.57
CA THR A 47 13.24 -2.72 -28.99
C THR A 47 11.76 -2.38 -29.16
N PRO A 48 11.40 -1.59 -30.20
CA PRO A 48 10.01 -1.29 -30.52
C PRO A 48 9.16 -2.55 -30.66
N LEU A 49 7.88 -2.46 -30.25
CA LEU A 49 6.92 -3.55 -30.38
C LEU A 49 5.74 -3.10 -31.25
N SER A 50 5.52 -3.82 -32.36
CA SER A 50 4.36 -3.61 -33.23
C SER A 50 3.12 -4.30 -32.66
N LEU A 51 2.02 -3.56 -32.55
CA LEU A 51 0.73 -4.06 -32.09
C LEU A 51 -0.16 -4.48 -33.28
N PRO A 52 -1.18 -5.34 -33.07
CA PRO A 52 -2.08 -5.77 -34.13
C PRO A 52 -2.85 -4.65 -34.85
N ASN A 53 -2.96 -3.48 -34.23
CA ASN A 53 -3.60 -2.28 -34.81
C ASN A 53 -2.63 -1.39 -35.60
N ASN A 54 -1.43 -1.88 -35.93
CA ASN A 54 -0.33 -1.15 -36.56
C ASN A 54 0.26 0.01 -35.73
N GLU A 55 -0.11 0.14 -34.45
CA GLU A 55 0.60 1.04 -33.54
C GLU A 55 1.93 0.43 -33.13
N VAL A 56 2.96 1.25 -32.96
CA VAL A 56 4.28 0.81 -32.49
C VAL A 56 4.52 1.41 -31.11
N LEU A 57 4.69 0.56 -30.12
CA LEU A 57 5.13 0.98 -28.79
C LEU A 57 6.65 1.11 -28.79
N ILE A 58 7.12 2.27 -28.34
CA ILE A 58 8.53 2.56 -28.14
C ILE A 58 8.76 3.11 -26.73
N PRO A 59 9.92 2.85 -26.12
CA PRO A 59 10.29 3.54 -24.89
C PRO A 59 10.32 5.07 -25.08
N PRO A 60 10.14 5.85 -24.01
CA PRO A 60 10.29 7.30 -24.09
C PRO A 60 11.66 7.69 -24.67
N PRO A 61 11.73 8.76 -25.48
CA PRO A 61 12.99 9.34 -25.94
C PRO A 61 13.92 9.64 -24.77
N VAL A 62 15.24 9.50 -24.97
CA VAL A 62 16.23 9.59 -23.89
C VAL A 62 16.15 10.93 -23.15
N ASP A 63 15.86 12.04 -23.84
CA ASP A 63 15.70 13.38 -23.26
C ASP A 63 14.43 13.55 -22.41
N LYS A 64 13.47 12.64 -22.53
CA LYS A 64 12.23 12.61 -21.73
C LYS A 64 12.31 11.65 -20.54
N ARG A 65 13.33 10.78 -20.48
CA ARG A 65 13.48 9.83 -19.38
C ARG A 65 13.89 10.56 -18.11
N ILE A 66 13.25 10.21 -17.00
CA ILE A 66 13.66 10.69 -15.67
C ILE A 66 14.23 9.55 -14.85
N TYR A 67 15.29 9.87 -14.13
CA TYR A 67 16.04 8.95 -13.30
C TYR A 67 16.09 9.49 -11.88
N PRO A 68 15.46 8.81 -10.92
CA PRO A 68 15.48 9.21 -9.52
C PRO A 68 16.89 9.27 -8.95
N ASP A 69 17.09 10.16 -7.99
CA ASP A 69 18.35 10.34 -7.27
C ASP A 69 18.08 10.67 -5.80
N ASP A 70 19.12 10.62 -4.97
CA ASP A 70 19.04 11.08 -3.60
C ASP A 70 18.81 12.60 -3.56
N ALA A 71 17.82 13.04 -2.79
CA ALA A 71 17.57 14.46 -2.59
C ALA A 71 18.62 15.09 -1.68
N ASP A 72 19.03 16.31 -2.00
CA ASP A 72 19.87 17.10 -1.10
C ASP A 72 19.03 17.62 0.07
N THR A 73 19.11 16.89 1.19
CA THR A 73 18.40 17.26 2.42
C THR A 73 19.12 18.33 3.23
N ARG A 74 20.38 18.64 2.90
CA ARG A 74 21.17 19.67 3.59
C ARG A 74 20.72 21.05 3.13
N ASP A 75 20.65 21.23 1.82
CA ASP A 75 20.29 22.50 1.19
C ASP A 75 18.77 22.66 1.07
N CYS A 76 18.02 21.56 1.06
CA CYS A 76 16.55 21.56 1.02
C CYS A 76 15.96 20.62 2.11
N PRO A 77 15.93 21.04 3.38
CA PRO A 77 15.38 20.23 4.46
C PRO A 77 13.96 19.74 4.16
N GLY A 78 13.73 18.43 4.35
CA GLY A 78 12.44 17.80 4.09
C GLY A 78 12.16 17.48 2.62
N ARG A 79 13.04 17.81 1.67
CA ARG A 79 13.00 17.27 0.31
C ARG A 79 13.40 15.79 0.32
N PHE A 80 12.68 14.97 -0.43
CA PHE A 80 12.95 13.54 -0.60
C PHE A 80 12.84 13.08 -2.06
N LEU A 81 12.38 13.97 -2.95
CA LEU A 81 12.33 13.74 -4.38
C LEU A 81 13.43 14.52 -5.12
N SER A 82 14.25 13.81 -5.90
CA SER A 82 15.22 14.35 -6.83
C SER A 82 15.31 13.49 -8.09
N TYR A 83 15.53 14.13 -9.25
CA TYR A 83 15.59 13.44 -10.53
C TYR A 83 16.61 14.10 -11.45
N ARG A 84 17.19 13.30 -12.33
CA ARG A 84 18.01 13.74 -13.45
C ARG A 84 17.34 13.35 -14.76
N ASN A 85 17.54 14.15 -15.80
CA ASN A 85 17.02 13.91 -17.15
C ASN A 85 18.05 13.23 -18.07
N LYS A 86 19.16 12.76 -17.50
CA LYS A 86 20.23 12.05 -18.21
C LYS A 86 20.68 10.89 -17.35
N ASP A 87 20.83 9.72 -17.95
CA ASP A 87 21.38 8.54 -17.25
C ASP A 87 22.87 8.75 -16.98
N TRP A 88 23.41 8.06 -15.98
CA TRP A 88 24.83 8.16 -15.60
C TRP A 88 25.36 6.82 -15.08
N SER A 89 26.68 6.65 -15.20
CA SER A 89 27.37 5.50 -14.63
C SER A 89 27.23 5.49 -13.11
N GLY A 90 26.81 4.36 -12.53
CA GLY A 90 26.61 4.22 -11.09
C GLY A 90 25.25 4.71 -10.57
N ARG A 91 24.26 4.95 -11.45
CA ARG A 91 22.88 5.20 -11.02
C ARG A 91 22.37 4.07 -10.10
N LYS A 92 21.86 4.46 -8.93
CA LYS A 92 21.33 3.53 -7.91
C LYS A 92 19.93 3.00 -8.23
N TYR A 93 19.05 3.89 -8.68
CA TYR A 93 17.61 3.63 -8.77
C TYR A 93 17.18 3.38 -10.21
N ALA A 94 16.16 2.54 -10.42
CA ALA A 94 15.76 1.99 -11.71
C ALA A 94 15.20 3.02 -12.72
N GLY A 95 14.56 4.09 -12.26
CA GLY A 95 13.80 5.00 -13.12
C GLY A 95 12.45 4.42 -13.54
N ILE A 96 11.71 5.18 -14.33
CA ILE A 96 10.31 4.87 -14.69
C ILE A 96 10.07 4.67 -16.20
N TRP A 97 11.11 4.86 -17.02
CA TRP A 97 11.01 4.83 -18.48
C TRP A 97 10.59 3.48 -19.07
N ASP A 98 10.74 2.41 -18.30
CA ASP A 98 10.35 1.04 -18.64
C ASP A 98 8.98 0.66 -18.08
N ASP A 99 8.26 1.58 -17.44
CA ASP A 99 6.90 1.35 -16.95
C ASP A 99 5.88 1.63 -18.06
N VAL A 100 4.93 0.72 -18.20
CA VAL A 100 3.84 0.82 -19.18
C VAL A 100 2.53 1.03 -18.44
N TYR A 101 1.84 2.12 -18.76
CA TYR A 101 0.49 2.42 -18.29
C TYR A 101 -0.52 2.22 -19.42
N SER A 102 -1.58 1.43 -19.16
CA SER A 102 -2.70 1.27 -20.06
C SER A 102 -4.00 1.79 -19.46
N ASN A 103 -4.77 2.53 -20.26
CA ASN A 103 -6.17 2.78 -19.95
C ASN A 103 -7.06 1.78 -20.71
N ARG A 104 -7.83 0.97 -19.98
CA ARG A 104 -8.67 -0.10 -20.54
C ARG A 104 -9.99 0.39 -21.13
N ASP A 105 -10.47 1.58 -20.75
CA ASP A 105 -11.82 2.02 -21.10
C ASP A 105 -11.89 3.03 -22.26
N ASN A 106 -10.76 3.35 -22.89
CA ASN A 106 -10.63 4.36 -23.96
C ASN A 106 -11.09 5.80 -23.60
N GLY A 107 -11.70 6.03 -22.44
CA GLY A 107 -12.22 7.32 -21.97
C GLY A 107 -11.20 8.13 -21.16
N HIS A 108 -10.46 7.48 -20.26
CA HIS A 108 -9.49 8.12 -19.35
C HIS A 108 -8.08 8.05 -19.91
N ARG A 109 -7.81 8.87 -20.93
CA ARG A 109 -6.63 8.68 -21.79
C ARG A 109 -5.27 8.69 -21.07
N TYR A 110 -5.15 9.32 -19.90
CA TYR A 110 -3.84 9.47 -19.24
C TYR A 110 -3.90 9.35 -17.72
N ILE A 111 -2.85 8.74 -17.17
CA ILE A 111 -2.51 8.81 -15.75
C ILE A 111 -2.33 10.28 -15.32
N LYS A 112 -2.46 10.59 -14.02
CA LYS A 112 -2.15 11.94 -13.52
C LYS A 112 -0.69 12.26 -13.86
N PRO A 113 -0.43 13.39 -14.52
CA PRO A 113 0.90 13.64 -15.08
C PRO A 113 1.92 14.03 -14.03
N ARG A 114 1.48 14.46 -12.85
CA ARG A 114 2.32 15.07 -11.82
C ARG A 114 1.79 14.73 -10.43
N TRP A 115 2.71 14.47 -9.52
CA TRP A 115 2.49 14.53 -8.08
C TRP A 115 3.22 15.75 -7.49
N SER A 116 2.67 16.37 -6.45
CA SER A 116 3.31 17.51 -5.77
C SER A 116 2.90 17.54 -4.30
N GLY A 117 3.88 17.72 -3.41
CA GLY A 117 3.71 17.84 -1.97
C GLY A 117 4.49 19.03 -1.40
N ARG A 118 4.67 19.04 -0.08
CA ARG A 118 5.38 20.13 0.64
C ARG A 118 6.88 20.15 0.32
N ASN A 119 7.55 21.24 0.70
CA ASN A 119 9.02 21.40 0.65
C ASN A 119 9.63 21.18 -0.74
N GLY A 120 8.95 21.66 -1.79
CA GLY A 120 9.43 21.58 -3.17
C GLY A 120 9.44 20.17 -3.77
N ASN A 121 8.82 19.18 -3.12
CA ASN A 121 8.72 17.82 -3.66
C ASN A 121 7.68 17.79 -4.78
N SER A 122 8.13 17.67 -6.03
CA SER A 122 7.26 17.54 -7.19
C SER A 122 7.94 16.72 -8.28
N VAL A 123 7.14 16.00 -9.07
CA VAL A 123 7.64 15.25 -10.23
C VAL A 123 6.56 15.15 -11.29
N LYS A 124 6.93 15.35 -12.55
CA LYS A 124 6.10 15.09 -13.73
C LYS A 124 6.56 13.79 -14.38
N ILE A 125 5.68 12.80 -14.51
CA ILE A 125 6.03 11.45 -14.99
C ILE A 125 5.52 11.13 -16.39
N ARG A 126 4.53 11.90 -16.88
CA ARG A 126 3.77 11.53 -18.09
C ARG A 126 4.66 11.25 -19.30
N ASP A 127 5.62 12.12 -19.58
CA ASP A 127 6.44 12.00 -20.80
C ASP A 127 7.57 10.98 -20.63
N SER A 128 7.70 10.40 -19.43
CA SER A 128 8.79 9.52 -19.04
C SER A 128 8.35 8.08 -18.85
N ILE A 129 7.14 7.69 -19.29
CA ILE A 129 6.63 6.31 -19.25
C ILE A 129 6.01 5.96 -20.60
N ILE A 130 5.81 4.66 -20.85
CA ILE A 130 5.13 4.16 -22.04
C ILE A 130 3.61 4.24 -21.80
N HIS A 131 2.88 4.83 -22.74
CA HIS A 131 1.42 4.89 -22.70
C HIS A 131 0.83 3.95 -23.74
N LEU A 132 -0.10 3.13 -23.29
CA LEU A 132 -0.88 2.23 -24.11
C LEU A 132 -2.36 2.60 -24.02
N LYS A 133 -3.04 2.60 -25.17
CA LYS A 133 -4.47 2.84 -25.24
C LYS A 133 -5.20 1.53 -25.53
N GLY A 134 -5.76 0.90 -24.50
CA GLY A 134 -6.39 -0.42 -24.62
C GLY A 134 -5.41 -1.53 -25.03
N GLY A 135 -5.89 -2.61 -25.66
CA GLY A 135 -5.03 -3.61 -26.30
C GLY A 135 -4.52 -4.77 -25.41
N HIS A 136 -3.57 -5.54 -25.96
CA HIS A 136 -3.00 -6.76 -25.38
C HIS A 136 -2.04 -6.45 -24.23
N LEU A 137 -2.58 -6.27 -23.03
CA LEU A 137 -1.84 -5.87 -21.82
C LEU A 137 -0.62 -6.74 -21.51
N TYR A 138 -0.73 -8.03 -21.81
CA TYR A 138 0.23 -9.03 -21.36
C TYR A 138 1.50 -9.03 -22.23
N GLU A 139 1.33 -9.14 -23.56
CA GLU A 139 2.44 -9.20 -24.53
C GLU A 139 3.31 -7.94 -24.47
N VAL A 140 2.69 -6.78 -24.25
CA VAL A 140 3.36 -5.48 -24.20
C VAL A 140 4.06 -5.20 -22.87
N GLY A 141 3.90 -6.07 -21.86
CA GLY A 141 4.44 -5.85 -20.53
C GLY A 141 3.81 -4.65 -19.83
N ALA A 142 2.48 -4.50 -19.91
CA ALA A 142 1.77 -3.49 -19.14
C ALA A 142 2.04 -3.70 -17.64
N ASN A 143 2.40 -2.64 -16.91
CA ASN A 143 2.59 -2.75 -15.46
C ASN A 143 1.42 -2.19 -14.68
N PHE A 144 0.71 -1.22 -15.29
CA PHE A 144 -0.37 -0.49 -14.64
C PHE A 144 -1.56 -0.41 -15.57
N THR A 145 -2.74 -0.71 -15.04
CA THR A 145 -3.99 -0.49 -15.77
C THR A 145 -4.98 0.29 -14.94
N SER A 146 -5.63 1.25 -15.59
CA SER A 146 -6.83 1.92 -15.08
C SER A 146 -8.03 1.42 -15.87
N GLN A 147 -9.12 1.14 -15.14
CA GLN A 147 -10.41 0.79 -15.72
C GLN A 147 -11.49 1.53 -14.94
N SER A 148 -12.17 2.49 -15.57
CA SER A 148 -13.24 3.25 -14.89
C SER A 148 -14.64 2.67 -15.02
N THR A 149 -14.78 1.48 -15.61
CA THR A 149 -16.10 0.85 -15.72
C THR A 149 -16.62 0.50 -14.34
N ARG A 150 -17.94 0.62 -14.15
CA ARG A 150 -18.66 0.23 -12.91
C ARG A 150 -18.40 -1.21 -12.45
N GLY A 151 -17.88 -2.06 -13.34
CA GLY A 151 -17.65 -3.49 -13.09
C GLY A 151 -16.29 -3.89 -12.52
N MET A 152 -15.46 -2.96 -12.03
CA MET A 152 -14.16 -3.30 -11.41
C MET A 152 -14.31 -3.78 -9.96
N GLY A 153 -15.16 -3.12 -9.16
CA GLY A 153 -15.26 -3.33 -7.71
C GLY A 153 -15.82 -4.70 -7.29
N HIS A 154 -16.98 -4.71 -6.63
CA HIS A 154 -17.56 -5.97 -6.13
C HIS A 154 -17.87 -6.99 -7.24
N ASP A 155 -18.17 -6.51 -8.46
CA ASP A 155 -18.44 -7.34 -9.64
C ASP A 155 -17.26 -8.25 -10.05
N ILE A 156 -16.03 -7.90 -9.67
CA ILE A 156 -14.86 -8.78 -9.81
C ILE A 156 -14.62 -9.50 -8.50
N ALA A 157 -14.52 -8.77 -7.38
CA ALA A 157 -14.13 -9.35 -6.09
C ALA A 157 -15.02 -10.51 -5.62
N ASN A 158 -16.30 -10.48 -5.99
CA ASN A 158 -17.30 -11.49 -5.60
C ASN A 158 -17.47 -12.59 -6.68
N ASN A 159 -16.75 -12.53 -7.80
CA ASN A 159 -16.91 -13.44 -8.93
C ASN A 159 -15.68 -14.35 -9.11
N GLY A 160 -15.83 -15.64 -8.81
CA GLY A 160 -14.75 -16.63 -8.86
C GLY A 160 -14.01 -16.70 -10.21
N PRO A 161 -14.71 -16.93 -11.34
CA PRO A 161 -14.05 -17.01 -12.66
C PRO A 161 -13.27 -15.74 -13.04
N ARG A 162 -13.81 -14.55 -12.74
CA ARG A 162 -13.09 -13.28 -12.98
C ARG A 162 -11.88 -13.14 -12.07
N MET A 163 -12.01 -13.52 -10.80
CA MET A 163 -10.91 -13.48 -9.84
C MET A 163 -9.76 -14.41 -10.24
N GLU A 164 -10.05 -15.61 -10.74
CA GLU A 164 -9.03 -16.54 -11.24
C GLU A 164 -8.25 -15.93 -12.41
N GLN A 165 -8.95 -15.30 -13.36
CA GLN A 165 -8.31 -14.62 -14.48
C GLN A 165 -7.43 -13.45 -14.02
N VAL A 166 -7.92 -12.65 -13.06
CA VAL A 166 -7.17 -11.52 -12.51
C VAL A 166 -5.93 -12.00 -11.76
N GLU A 167 -6.03 -13.04 -10.91
CA GLU A 167 -4.87 -13.55 -10.20
C GLU A 167 -3.81 -14.11 -11.16
N LYS A 168 -4.22 -14.98 -12.08
CA LYS A 168 -3.30 -15.71 -12.97
C LYS A 168 -2.69 -14.83 -14.05
N PHE A 169 -3.51 -14.05 -14.75
CA PHE A 169 -3.09 -13.35 -15.97
C PHE A 169 -2.85 -11.86 -15.77
N ILE A 170 -3.28 -11.27 -14.66
CA ILE A 170 -3.06 -9.86 -14.40
C ILE A 170 -2.03 -9.71 -13.29
N TYR A 171 -2.35 -10.13 -12.06
CA TYR A 171 -1.47 -9.95 -10.91
C TYR A 171 -0.13 -10.69 -11.05
N PHE A 172 -0.15 -12.00 -11.29
CA PHE A 172 1.08 -12.78 -11.54
C PHE A 172 1.60 -12.65 -12.97
N GLY A 173 0.91 -11.89 -13.83
CA GLY A 173 1.39 -11.42 -15.13
C GLY A 173 2.12 -10.07 -15.08
N ASP A 174 2.55 -9.65 -13.89
CA ASP A 174 3.22 -8.36 -13.64
C ASP A 174 2.38 -7.09 -13.89
N ILE A 175 1.05 -7.22 -13.92
CA ILE A 175 0.12 -6.11 -14.12
C ILE A 175 -0.62 -5.77 -12.82
N LEU A 176 -0.54 -4.51 -12.40
CA LEU A 176 -1.41 -3.95 -11.38
C LEU A 176 -2.71 -3.47 -12.00
N MET A 177 -3.81 -4.16 -11.71
CA MET A 177 -5.15 -3.69 -12.03
C MET A 177 -5.63 -2.64 -11.04
N SER A 178 -6.23 -1.57 -11.55
CA SER A 178 -6.81 -0.52 -10.72
C SER A 178 -8.06 0.11 -11.32
N GLY A 179 -8.88 0.71 -10.45
CA GLY A 179 -10.14 1.33 -10.81
C GLY A 179 -10.88 1.87 -9.59
N PRO A 180 -12.01 2.55 -9.81
CA PRO A 180 -12.82 3.08 -8.73
C PRO A 180 -13.68 2.00 -8.09
N ALA A 181 -13.83 2.07 -6.76
CA ALA A 181 -14.84 1.30 -6.04
C ALA A 181 -16.25 1.79 -6.38
N HIS A 182 -16.42 3.10 -6.57
CA HIS A 182 -17.70 3.75 -6.91
C HIS A 182 -18.83 3.22 -6.01
N THR A 183 -19.93 2.78 -6.62
CA THR A 183 -21.12 2.22 -5.97
C THR A 183 -20.89 0.91 -5.20
N SER A 184 -19.70 0.31 -5.30
CA SER A 184 -19.34 -0.87 -4.49
C SER A 184 -18.97 -0.49 -3.06
N TYR A 185 -18.50 0.74 -2.83
CA TYR A 185 -18.11 1.23 -1.52
C TYR A 185 -18.34 2.75 -1.39
N MET A 186 -19.33 3.15 -0.60
CA MET A 186 -19.77 4.55 -0.47
C MET A 186 -20.18 4.89 0.95
N ASP A 187 -20.02 6.16 1.33
CA ASP A 187 -20.39 6.67 2.64
C ASP A 187 -21.50 7.72 2.50
N LEU A 188 -22.74 7.26 2.26
CA LEU A 188 -23.89 8.16 2.03
C LEU A 188 -24.46 8.78 3.31
N SER A 189 -24.14 8.20 4.46
CA SER A 189 -24.73 8.55 5.75
C SER A 189 -23.65 8.61 6.81
N THR A 190 -23.83 9.44 7.84
CA THR A 190 -22.97 9.43 9.04
C THR A 190 -23.15 8.17 9.87
N LYS A 191 -24.30 7.48 9.74
CA LYS A 191 -24.65 6.31 10.54
C LYS A 191 -24.25 4.97 9.91
N SER A 192 -23.98 4.92 8.60
CA SER A 192 -23.69 3.67 7.89
C SER A 192 -22.94 3.90 6.58
N SER A 193 -22.37 2.83 6.04
CA SER A 193 -21.70 2.78 4.74
C SER A 193 -22.27 1.66 3.86
N ILE A 194 -22.19 1.85 2.55
CA ILE A 194 -22.42 0.79 1.57
C ILE A 194 -21.10 0.08 1.36
N ASP A 195 -21.09 -1.23 1.57
CA ASP A 195 -19.97 -2.11 1.26
C ASP A 195 -20.50 -3.39 0.62
N ARG A 196 -20.33 -3.49 -0.70
CA ARG A 196 -20.78 -4.64 -1.50
C ARG A 196 -19.70 -5.71 -1.67
N TYR A 197 -18.50 -5.48 -1.16
CA TYR A 197 -17.41 -6.45 -1.27
C TYR A 197 -17.66 -7.61 -0.31
N GLU A 198 -17.70 -8.82 -0.84
CA GLU A 198 -17.76 -10.04 -0.03
C GLU A 198 -16.37 -10.48 0.40
N ALA A 199 -15.35 -10.10 -0.36
CA ALA A 199 -13.95 -10.39 -0.09
C ALA A 199 -13.09 -9.13 -0.05
N LEU A 200 -12.19 -9.07 0.93
CA LEU A 200 -10.99 -8.24 0.85
C LEU A 200 -9.98 -8.94 -0.07
N VAL A 201 -9.66 -8.29 -1.19
CA VAL A 201 -8.80 -8.86 -2.22
C VAL A 201 -7.47 -8.09 -2.27
N PRO A 202 -6.32 -8.77 -2.14
CA PRO A 202 -5.03 -8.09 -2.02
C PRO A 202 -4.34 -7.80 -3.36
N ILE A 203 -4.90 -8.23 -4.50
CA ILE A 203 -4.21 -8.30 -5.80
C ILE A 203 -4.54 -7.18 -6.80
N PHE A 204 -5.44 -6.27 -6.45
CA PHE A 204 -5.71 -5.06 -7.24
C PHE A 204 -5.96 -3.86 -6.35
N TYR A 205 -5.89 -2.67 -6.94
CA TYR A 205 -6.08 -1.41 -6.24
C TYR A 205 -7.44 -0.80 -6.56
N ASN A 206 -8.26 -0.59 -5.52
CA ASN A 206 -9.48 0.19 -5.64
C ASN A 206 -9.27 1.59 -5.06
N SER A 207 -9.66 2.60 -5.82
CA SER A 207 -9.78 3.96 -5.31
C SER A 207 -11.19 4.22 -4.79
N ILE A 208 -11.30 5.00 -3.74
CA ILE A 208 -12.54 5.67 -3.39
C ILE A 208 -12.83 6.72 -4.44
N GLY A 209 -14.11 6.84 -4.78
CA GLY A 209 -14.62 7.80 -5.75
C GLY A 209 -15.00 7.18 -7.09
N SER A 210 -14.98 8.02 -8.12
CA SER A 210 -15.46 7.70 -9.46
C SER A 210 -14.31 7.63 -10.45
N SER A 211 -14.64 7.69 -11.73
CA SER A 211 -13.69 7.47 -12.81
C SER A 211 -12.39 8.28 -12.67
N GLY A 212 -11.25 7.57 -12.79
CA GLY A 212 -9.92 8.15 -12.78
C GLY A 212 -9.43 8.55 -11.39
N SER A 213 -10.19 8.29 -10.32
CA SER A 213 -9.74 8.54 -8.94
C SER A 213 -8.47 7.75 -8.60
N GLU A 214 -8.31 6.54 -9.12
CA GLU A 214 -7.15 5.66 -8.92
C GLU A 214 -5.85 6.18 -9.53
N THR A 215 -5.94 7.07 -10.52
CA THR A 215 -4.77 7.49 -11.32
C THR A 215 -3.70 8.22 -10.50
N MET A 216 -4.06 8.87 -9.39
CA MET A 216 -3.07 9.47 -8.49
C MET A 216 -2.30 8.40 -7.69
N ALA A 217 -2.97 7.34 -7.26
CA ALA A 217 -2.30 6.23 -6.57
C ALA A 217 -1.31 5.53 -7.49
N LEU A 218 -1.71 5.27 -8.74
CA LEU A 218 -0.81 4.75 -9.78
C LEU A 218 0.39 5.68 -10.01
N THR A 219 0.17 7.00 -10.03
CA THR A 219 1.27 7.97 -10.19
C THR A 219 2.28 7.85 -9.06
N LYS A 220 1.81 7.79 -7.82
CA LYS A 220 2.67 7.58 -6.63
C LYS A 220 3.40 6.24 -6.68
N MET A 221 2.72 5.16 -7.06
CA MET A 221 3.34 3.83 -7.20
C MET A 221 4.40 3.77 -8.31
N ILE A 222 4.19 4.41 -9.46
CA ILE A 222 5.20 4.54 -10.52
C ILE A 222 6.42 5.30 -10.02
N ILE A 223 6.19 6.45 -9.36
CA ILE A 223 7.29 7.24 -8.80
C ILE A 223 8.10 6.42 -7.80
N ALA A 224 7.44 5.77 -6.83
CA ALA A 224 8.09 4.93 -5.83
C ALA A 224 8.81 3.72 -6.47
N GLY A 225 8.19 3.07 -7.46
CA GLY A 225 8.79 2.00 -8.24
C GLY A 225 10.06 2.43 -8.98
N GLY A 226 10.13 3.69 -9.41
CA GLY A 226 11.35 4.28 -9.96
C GLY A 226 12.52 4.37 -8.98
N TYR A 227 12.23 4.51 -7.67
CA TYR A 227 13.23 4.53 -6.59
C TYR A 227 13.67 3.15 -6.12
N LEU A 228 13.12 2.06 -6.66
CA LEU A 228 13.67 0.72 -6.42
C LEU A 228 15.11 0.64 -6.96
N PRO A 229 16.01 -0.11 -6.32
CA PRO A 229 17.31 -0.41 -6.90
C PRO A 229 17.17 -1.00 -8.30
N LYS A 230 18.07 -0.62 -9.22
CA LYS A 230 18.00 -0.99 -10.65
C LYS A 230 17.74 -2.48 -10.86
N ASP A 231 18.58 -3.32 -10.27
CA ASP A 231 18.50 -4.77 -10.46
C ASP A 231 17.29 -5.37 -9.74
N MET A 232 16.83 -4.75 -8.64
CA MET A 232 15.65 -5.19 -7.92
C MET A 232 14.39 -5.03 -8.77
N LYS A 233 14.18 -3.87 -9.39
CA LYS A 233 13.00 -3.64 -10.25
C LYS A 233 12.96 -4.65 -11.40
N VAL A 234 14.10 -4.88 -12.06
CA VAL A 234 14.21 -5.87 -13.15
C VAL A 234 13.88 -7.27 -12.64
N LYS A 235 14.44 -7.67 -11.50
CA LYS A 235 14.17 -8.99 -10.90
C LYS A 235 12.70 -9.17 -10.54
N LEU A 236 12.06 -8.15 -9.97
CA LEU A 236 10.64 -8.17 -9.62
C LEU A 236 9.77 -8.31 -10.87
N LYS A 237 10.00 -7.47 -11.89
CA LYS A 237 9.25 -7.52 -13.15
C LYS A 237 9.40 -8.86 -13.86
N ARG A 238 10.62 -9.42 -13.89
CA ARG A 238 10.87 -10.75 -14.47
C ARG A 238 10.05 -11.84 -13.78
N ASN A 239 9.88 -11.77 -12.46
CA ASN A 239 9.14 -12.80 -11.70
C ASN A 239 7.64 -12.52 -11.59
N GLY A 240 7.14 -11.41 -12.14
CA GLY A 240 5.73 -11.03 -12.05
C GLY A 240 5.32 -10.51 -10.68
N LEU A 241 6.28 -9.94 -9.93
CA LEU A 241 6.11 -9.53 -8.53
C LEU A 241 6.16 -8.02 -8.34
N TYR A 242 6.25 -7.26 -9.43
CA TYR A 242 6.26 -5.80 -9.33
C TYR A 242 4.92 -5.27 -8.77
N PRO A 243 3.73 -5.74 -9.19
CA PRO A 243 2.45 -5.34 -8.58
C PRO A 243 2.37 -5.66 -7.08
N ALA A 244 2.81 -6.86 -6.69
CA ALA A 244 2.82 -7.29 -5.29
C ALA A 244 3.66 -6.36 -4.43
N THR A 245 4.85 -6.02 -4.91
CA THR A 245 5.78 -5.11 -4.24
C THR A 245 5.22 -3.70 -4.12
N LEU A 246 4.62 -3.16 -5.19
CA LEU A 246 4.03 -1.82 -5.17
C LEU A 246 2.83 -1.71 -4.23
N LEU A 247 1.97 -2.74 -4.18
CA LEU A 247 0.85 -2.80 -3.24
C LEU A 247 1.34 -2.92 -1.79
N TYR A 248 2.42 -3.68 -1.54
CA TYR A 248 3.08 -3.70 -0.24
C TYR A 248 3.60 -2.30 0.13
N ILE A 249 4.39 -1.66 -0.75
CA ILE A 249 4.94 -0.31 -0.53
C ILE A 249 3.81 0.67 -0.21
N TRP A 250 2.74 0.67 -1.00
CA TRP A 250 1.58 1.54 -0.79
C TRP A 250 0.98 1.38 0.60
N LYS A 251 0.64 0.15 0.98
CA LYS A 251 -0.07 -0.16 2.24
C LYS A 251 0.83 0.04 3.46
N ALA A 252 2.11 -0.34 3.37
CA ALA A 252 3.07 -0.22 4.46
C ALA A 252 3.46 1.24 4.75
N SER A 253 3.31 2.11 3.76
CA SER A 253 3.74 3.51 3.84
C SER A 253 2.70 4.45 4.45
N PHE A 254 1.46 3.99 4.68
CA PHE A 254 0.42 4.84 5.25
C PHE A 254 0.90 5.46 6.59
N PRO A 255 0.78 6.78 6.77
CA PRO A 255 1.28 7.49 7.94
C PRO A 255 0.31 7.35 9.13
N TYR A 256 0.02 6.11 9.52
CA TYR A 256 -0.77 5.77 10.69
C TYR A 256 0.12 5.12 11.74
N LYS A 257 -0.08 5.48 13.02
CA LYS A 257 0.64 4.89 14.17
C LYS A 257 0.07 3.50 14.53
N VAL A 258 0.03 2.59 13.55
CA VAL A 258 -0.50 1.23 13.70
C VAL A 258 0.43 0.22 13.00
N PRO A 259 0.45 -1.06 13.45
CA PRO A 259 1.19 -2.12 12.76
C PRO A 259 0.76 -2.30 11.30
N TYR A 260 1.59 -2.99 10.50
CA TYR A 260 1.25 -3.28 9.10
C TYR A 260 -0.08 -4.04 8.96
N ALA A 261 -0.24 -5.12 9.72
CA ALA A 261 -1.47 -5.93 9.78
C ALA A 261 -2.58 -5.25 10.61
N ASN A 262 -2.89 -3.99 10.32
CA ASN A 262 -4.01 -3.24 10.89
C ASN A 262 -5.00 -2.83 9.77
N GLU A 263 -6.27 -2.73 10.11
CA GLU A 263 -7.35 -2.47 9.16
C GLU A 263 -7.23 -1.13 8.44
N LEU A 264 -6.64 -0.10 9.04
CA LEU A 264 -6.42 1.20 8.38
C LEU A 264 -5.47 1.09 7.17
N ARG A 265 -4.60 0.07 7.16
CA ARG A 265 -3.67 -0.21 6.05
C ARG A 265 -4.25 -1.21 5.04
N HIS A 266 -5.25 -2.00 5.44
CA HIS A 266 -5.85 -3.07 4.64
C HIS A 266 -7.35 -2.85 4.44
N ARG A 267 -7.70 -2.04 3.45
CA ARG A 267 -9.08 -1.66 3.13
C ARG A 267 -9.46 -2.14 1.73
N VAL A 268 -10.76 -2.26 1.48
CA VAL A 268 -11.28 -2.61 0.15
C VAL A 268 -11.11 -1.50 -0.87
N ALA A 269 -10.96 -0.24 -0.43
CA ALA A 269 -10.70 0.92 -1.26
C ALA A 269 -9.92 1.98 -0.47
N TYR A 270 -9.19 2.84 -1.20
CA TYR A 270 -8.33 3.87 -0.61
C TYR A 270 -8.57 5.23 -1.27
N ASN A 271 -8.44 6.32 -0.52
CA ASN A 271 -8.30 7.64 -1.11
C ASN A 271 -6.95 7.73 -1.84
N SER A 272 -6.95 8.07 -3.12
CA SER A 272 -5.72 8.06 -3.93
C SER A 272 -4.87 9.32 -3.76
N LYS A 273 -5.49 10.47 -3.46
CA LYS A 273 -4.77 11.72 -3.17
C LYS A 273 -4.45 11.94 -1.69
N GLY A 274 -5.21 11.30 -0.79
CA GLY A 274 -5.04 11.47 0.65
C GLY A 274 -5.70 12.72 1.24
N ASP A 275 -6.31 13.58 0.41
CA ASP A 275 -7.03 14.78 0.85
C ASP A 275 -8.53 14.72 0.49
N ASP A 276 -9.29 15.73 0.96
CA ASP A 276 -10.73 15.83 0.72
C ASP A 276 -11.12 16.07 -0.74
N SER A 277 -10.17 16.29 -1.65
CA SER A 277 -10.50 16.63 -3.04
C SER A 277 -11.09 15.46 -3.81
N ASP A 278 -10.82 14.23 -3.38
CA ASP A 278 -11.46 13.01 -3.92
C ASP A 278 -12.78 12.68 -3.21
N CYS A 279 -13.11 13.35 -2.10
CA CYS A 279 -14.36 13.13 -1.37
C CYS A 279 -15.54 13.92 -1.94
N LYS A 280 -15.28 14.97 -2.74
CA LYS A 280 -16.30 15.87 -3.29
C LYS A 280 -17.00 15.29 -4.54
N GLY A 281 -18.28 15.59 -4.71
CA GLY A 281 -19.06 15.25 -5.92
C GLY A 281 -19.72 13.86 -5.87
N SER A 282 -19.80 13.16 -7.00
CA SER A 282 -20.45 11.82 -7.11
C SER A 282 -19.77 10.73 -6.27
N ASN A 283 -18.64 11.04 -5.65
CA ASN A 283 -17.84 10.11 -4.85
C ASN A 283 -18.46 9.85 -3.46
N GLN A 284 -19.34 10.74 -2.99
CA GLN A 284 -20.22 10.53 -1.83
C GLN A 284 -19.52 9.95 -0.58
N THR A 285 -18.34 10.51 -0.23
CA THR A 285 -17.62 10.16 1.01
C THR A 285 -17.42 11.33 1.97
N GLU A 286 -18.12 12.43 1.74
CA GLU A 286 -17.99 13.68 2.52
C GLU A 286 -18.33 13.50 4.00
N VAL A 287 -19.26 12.59 4.33
CA VAL A 287 -19.74 12.39 5.72
C VAL A 287 -18.72 11.72 6.64
N SER A 288 -17.62 11.17 6.10
CA SER A 288 -16.58 10.49 6.88
C SER A 288 -15.21 10.56 6.19
N CYS A 289 -14.88 11.72 5.64
CA CYS A 289 -13.65 11.90 4.87
C CYS A 289 -12.35 11.66 5.66
N PHE A 290 -12.33 11.97 6.97
CA PHE A 290 -11.08 11.94 7.74
C PHE A 290 -10.52 10.52 7.97
N TYR A 291 -11.32 9.46 7.99
CA TYR A 291 -10.75 8.11 8.06
C TYR A 291 -10.20 7.64 6.71
N HIS A 292 -10.71 8.19 5.60
CA HIS A 292 -10.20 7.92 4.25
C HIS A 292 -8.88 8.63 3.97
N ASN A 293 -8.72 9.82 4.53
CA ASN A 293 -7.59 10.69 4.29
C ASN A 293 -6.33 10.26 5.04
N TYR A 294 -5.22 10.86 4.64
CA TYR A 294 -3.90 10.72 5.25
C TYR A 294 -2.99 11.86 4.76
N ASP A 295 -1.89 12.10 5.46
CA ASP A 295 -0.88 13.05 4.98
C ASP A 295 -0.19 12.51 3.71
N ASP A 296 -0.57 13.04 2.55
CA ASP A 296 -0.08 12.58 1.25
C ASP A 296 1.43 12.81 1.05
N THR A 297 1.98 13.90 1.59
CA THR A 297 3.43 14.15 1.52
C THR A 297 4.18 13.14 2.39
N ALA A 298 3.67 12.82 3.58
CA ALA A 298 4.27 11.80 4.45
C ALA A 298 4.14 10.40 3.83
N HIS A 299 2.99 10.06 3.26
CA HIS A 299 2.77 8.80 2.55
C HIS A 299 3.78 8.63 1.41
N MET A 300 3.90 9.64 0.55
CA MET A 300 4.83 9.58 -0.58
C MET A 300 6.30 9.51 -0.13
N ARG A 301 6.67 10.21 0.95
CA ARG A 301 8.00 10.10 1.58
C ARG A 301 8.27 8.67 2.05
N ASN A 302 7.31 8.06 2.74
CA ASN A 302 7.42 6.70 3.25
C ASN A 302 7.53 5.69 2.10
N MET A 303 6.76 5.87 1.03
CA MET A 303 6.83 5.01 -0.16
C MET A 303 8.22 5.05 -0.80
N VAL A 304 8.77 6.26 -0.98
CA VAL A 304 10.11 6.45 -1.54
C VAL A 304 11.17 5.86 -0.63
N ASN A 305 11.14 6.14 0.67
CA ASN A 305 12.11 5.61 1.62
C ASN A 305 12.08 4.07 1.69
N LEU A 306 10.89 3.47 1.66
CA LEU A 306 10.73 2.03 1.64
C LEU A 306 11.25 1.43 0.33
N ALA A 307 10.93 2.03 -0.82
CA ALA A 307 11.45 1.56 -2.11
C ALA A 307 12.98 1.60 -2.18
N LYS A 308 13.60 2.70 -1.72
CA LYS A 308 15.06 2.86 -1.69
C LYS A 308 15.75 1.81 -0.84
N SER A 309 15.12 1.34 0.23
CA SER A 309 15.72 0.38 1.16
C SER A 309 15.65 -1.07 0.70
N MET A 310 14.90 -1.37 -0.38
CA MET A 310 14.67 -2.73 -0.90
C MET A 310 15.91 -3.36 -1.56
N THR A 311 16.87 -3.74 -0.70
CA THR A 311 18.05 -4.55 -1.08
C THR A 311 17.73 -6.01 -1.35
N VAL A 312 16.56 -6.49 -0.89
CA VAL A 312 15.98 -7.80 -1.21
C VAL A 312 14.51 -7.59 -1.59
N ALA A 313 13.91 -8.56 -2.28
CA ALA A 313 12.49 -8.46 -2.63
C ALA A 313 11.64 -8.69 -1.38
N PRO A 314 10.45 -8.08 -1.27
CA PRO A 314 9.44 -8.56 -0.34
C PRO A 314 9.07 -10.02 -0.65
N PRO A 315 8.80 -10.84 0.37
CA PRO A 315 8.36 -12.21 0.15
C PRO A 315 6.91 -12.25 -0.37
N ILE A 316 6.48 -13.41 -0.86
CA ILE A 316 5.11 -13.63 -1.36
C ILE A 316 4.38 -14.61 -0.45
N ALA A 317 3.27 -14.16 0.15
CA ALA A 317 2.36 -15.02 0.90
C ALA A 317 1.40 -15.72 -0.06
N LEU A 318 1.32 -17.05 0.02
CA LEU A 318 0.34 -17.85 -0.72
C LEU A 318 -0.37 -18.84 0.19
N LEU A 319 -1.59 -19.17 -0.19
CA LEU A 319 -2.50 -20.10 0.46
C LEU A 319 -2.76 -21.29 -0.45
N LYS A 320 -2.86 -22.47 0.16
CA LYS A 320 -3.43 -23.66 -0.47
C LYS A 320 -4.46 -24.28 0.46
N ILE A 321 -5.73 -24.28 0.05
CA ILE A 321 -6.79 -24.93 0.81
C ILE A 321 -6.65 -26.45 0.67
N MET A 322 -6.45 -27.14 1.79
CA MET A 322 -6.36 -28.61 1.84
C MET A 322 -7.72 -29.24 2.09
N SER A 323 -8.53 -28.64 2.97
CA SER A 323 -9.91 -29.02 3.20
C SER A 323 -10.72 -27.85 3.76
N ILE A 324 -12.03 -27.92 3.55
CA ILE A 324 -13.01 -26.97 4.08
C ILE A 324 -14.27 -27.71 4.53
N THR A 325 -14.85 -27.29 5.65
CA THR A 325 -16.13 -27.80 6.18
C THR A 325 -17.04 -26.63 6.50
N GLY A 326 -18.35 -26.83 6.31
CA GLY A 326 -19.35 -25.76 6.31
C GLY A 326 -19.40 -25.02 4.96
N ASP A 327 -19.16 -25.74 3.87
CA ASP A 327 -18.66 -25.15 2.63
C ASP A 327 -19.77 -24.61 1.71
N LYS A 328 -19.79 -23.28 1.54
CA LYS A 328 -20.35 -22.60 0.36
C LYS A 328 -19.27 -21.74 -0.30
N ARG A 329 -18.16 -22.37 -0.69
CA ARG A 329 -17.03 -21.72 -1.35
C ARG A 329 -17.45 -21.09 -2.66
N VAL A 330 -17.13 -19.81 -2.79
CA VAL A 330 -17.25 -19.07 -4.04
C VAL A 330 -15.97 -19.28 -4.86
N TYR A 331 -14.80 -19.13 -4.23
CA TYR A 331 -13.51 -19.43 -4.84
C TYR A 331 -12.40 -19.68 -3.79
N SER A 332 -11.34 -20.35 -4.22
CA SER A 332 -10.12 -20.59 -3.43
C SER A 332 -8.90 -20.43 -4.33
N LEU A 333 -8.34 -19.23 -4.32
CA LEU A 333 -7.15 -18.86 -5.09
C LEU A 333 -5.92 -18.84 -4.19
N LYS A 334 -4.73 -18.61 -4.78
CA LYS A 334 -3.48 -18.62 -4.01
C LYS A 334 -3.32 -17.39 -3.13
N THR A 335 -3.94 -16.25 -3.49
CA THR A 335 -3.85 -15.01 -2.71
C THR A 335 -5.14 -14.67 -1.96
N THR A 336 -6.26 -15.27 -2.33
CA THR A 336 -7.55 -14.98 -1.70
C THR A 336 -8.50 -16.16 -1.72
N VAL A 337 -9.25 -16.32 -0.64
CA VAL A 337 -10.30 -17.34 -0.49
C VAL A 337 -11.59 -16.62 -0.09
N LEU A 338 -12.71 -17.01 -0.69
CA LEU A 338 -14.04 -16.53 -0.33
C LEU A 338 -14.98 -17.71 -0.08
N VAL A 339 -15.52 -17.75 1.12
CA VAL A 339 -16.49 -18.74 1.59
C VAL A 339 -17.72 -18.01 2.11
N HIS A 340 -18.91 -18.43 1.71
CA HIS A 340 -20.14 -17.96 2.35
C HIS A 340 -20.43 -18.82 3.58
N GLN A 341 -20.77 -18.17 4.69
CA GLN A 341 -21.15 -18.82 5.93
C GLN A 341 -22.67 -18.79 6.07
N GLY A 342 -23.28 -19.97 6.17
CA GLY A 342 -24.69 -20.12 6.49
C GLY A 342 -25.00 -19.78 7.95
N LYS A 343 -26.29 -19.62 8.24
CA LYS A 343 -26.78 -19.38 9.61
C LYS A 343 -26.39 -20.54 10.52
N TYR A 344 -25.82 -20.22 11.69
CA TYR A 344 -25.35 -21.19 12.70
C TYR A 344 -24.21 -22.13 12.24
N GLU A 345 -23.64 -21.88 11.06
CA GLU A 345 -22.62 -22.74 10.49
C GLU A 345 -21.23 -22.33 10.97
N THR A 346 -20.44 -23.30 11.45
CA THR A 346 -19.02 -23.08 11.75
C THR A 346 -18.18 -23.45 10.54
N ILE A 347 -17.34 -22.51 10.08
CA ILE A 347 -16.41 -22.77 9.00
C ILE A 347 -15.12 -23.32 9.57
N LYS A 348 -14.66 -24.45 9.05
CA LYS A 348 -13.34 -25.02 9.38
C LYS A 348 -12.51 -25.15 8.11
N LEU A 349 -11.30 -24.62 8.12
CA LEU A 349 -10.35 -24.73 7.02
C LEU A 349 -9.07 -25.39 7.50
N ARG A 350 -8.52 -26.29 6.70
CA ARG A 350 -7.12 -26.71 6.79
C ARG A 350 -6.38 -26.08 5.63
N VAL A 351 -5.37 -25.28 5.91
CA VAL A 351 -4.64 -24.48 4.90
C VAL A 351 -3.15 -24.74 4.99
N SER A 352 -2.47 -24.77 3.85
CA SER A 352 -1.01 -24.84 3.73
C SER A 352 -0.44 -23.50 3.28
N THR A 353 0.71 -23.12 3.82
CA THR A 353 1.50 -21.94 3.41
C THR A 353 2.79 -22.32 2.68
N GLU A 354 2.97 -23.59 2.27
CA GLU A 354 4.20 -24.11 1.63
C GLU A 354 4.53 -23.41 0.32
N ASP A 355 3.51 -22.98 -0.41
CA ASP A 355 3.68 -22.30 -1.69
C ASP A 355 4.27 -20.90 -1.53
N GLY A 356 4.28 -20.30 -0.32
CA GLY A 356 4.88 -19.00 -0.07
C GLY A 356 6.40 -19.01 -0.24
N TYR A 357 6.97 -17.97 -0.85
CA TYR A 357 8.39 -17.97 -1.22
C TYR A 357 9.06 -16.60 -1.12
N ASP A 358 10.39 -16.64 -1.08
CA ASP A 358 11.29 -15.49 -1.16
C ASP A 358 12.20 -15.61 -2.40
N LEU A 359 12.37 -14.51 -3.14
CA LEU A 359 13.19 -14.50 -4.35
C LEU A 359 14.69 -14.69 -4.09
N GLN A 360 15.15 -14.44 -2.87
CA GLN A 360 16.53 -14.64 -2.44
C GLN A 360 16.69 -15.92 -1.59
N GLY A 361 15.59 -16.66 -1.34
CA GLY A 361 15.62 -17.87 -0.51
C GLY A 361 15.78 -17.60 0.99
N LEU A 362 15.48 -16.38 1.44
CA LEU A 362 15.52 -16.05 2.86
C LEU A 362 14.44 -16.82 3.65
N PRO A 363 14.73 -17.22 4.91
CA PRO A 363 13.75 -17.90 5.74
C PRO A 363 12.49 -17.06 5.96
N LEU A 364 11.33 -17.71 5.86
CA LEU A 364 10.03 -17.07 6.00
C LEU A 364 9.41 -17.30 7.38
N LYS A 365 8.88 -16.23 7.95
CA LYS A 365 8.00 -16.27 9.13
C LYS A 365 6.58 -15.90 8.73
N PHE A 366 5.62 -16.75 9.07
CA PHE A 366 4.20 -16.55 8.77
C PHE A 366 3.44 -16.11 10.01
N TYR A 367 2.58 -15.11 9.86
CA TYR A 367 1.73 -14.60 10.92
C TYR A 367 0.34 -14.34 10.39
N TRP A 368 -0.63 -14.59 11.27
CA TRP A 368 -2.04 -14.50 10.97
C TRP A 368 -2.69 -13.38 11.79
N LYS A 369 -3.60 -12.65 11.17
CA LYS A 369 -4.37 -11.60 11.86
C LYS A 369 -5.82 -11.63 11.40
N VAL A 370 -6.74 -11.81 12.35
CA VAL A 370 -8.15 -11.48 12.14
C VAL A 370 -8.26 -9.97 12.06
N LEU A 371 -8.55 -9.45 10.88
CA LEU A 371 -8.59 -8.01 10.61
C LEU A 371 -9.88 -7.41 11.18
N TYR A 372 -11.02 -7.92 10.70
CA TYR A 372 -12.37 -7.60 11.19
C TYR A 372 -13.27 -8.83 11.10
N GLY A 373 -14.44 -8.76 11.75
CA GLY A 373 -15.38 -9.88 11.86
C GLY A 373 -15.22 -10.65 13.16
N ASN A 374 -15.40 -11.96 13.07
CA ASN A 374 -15.49 -12.81 14.25
C ASN A 374 -14.15 -12.94 14.98
N LYS A 375 -14.01 -12.25 16.11
CA LYS A 375 -12.81 -12.23 16.94
C LYS A 375 -12.58 -13.54 17.70
N ASN A 376 -13.59 -14.43 17.78
CA ASN A 376 -13.47 -15.78 18.33
C ASN A 376 -12.89 -16.79 17.32
N THR A 377 -12.41 -16.32 16.16
CA THR A 377 -11.70 -17.16 15.18
C THR A 377 -10.43 -17.73 15.80
N THR A 378 -10.26 -19.05 15.73
CA THR A 378 -9.04 -19.74 16.21
C THR A 378 -8.16 -20.13 15.03
N ILE A 379 -6.85 -19.90 15.16
CA ILE A 379 -5.85 -20.26 14.15
C ILE A 379 -4.76 -21.08 14.84
N MET A 380 -4.64 -22.35 14.50
CA MET A 380 -3.71 -23.29 15.15
C MET A 380 -2.77 -23.89 14.12
N ARG A 381 -1.47 -23.75 14.34
CA ARG A 381 -0.44 -24.41 13.52
C ARG A 381 -0.35 -25.90 13.87
N GLU A 382 -0.25 -26.77 12.87
CA GLU A 382 -0.06 -28.21 13.07
C GLU A 382 1.41 -28.51 13.37
N GLY A 383 1.76 -28.57 14.66
CA GLY A 383 3.13 -28.79 15.11
C GLY A 383 4.11 -27.77 14.48
N ASN A 384 5.23 -28.27 13.95
CA ASN A 384 6.23 -27.46 13.24
C ASN A 384 6.03 -27.42 11.71
N SER A 385 4.85 -27.80 11.22
CA SER A 385 4.57 -27.87 9.78
C SER A 385 4.17 -26.52 9.19
N SER A 386 3.89 -26.51 7.89
CA SER A 386 3.34 -25.41 7.09
C SER A 386 1.79 -25.39 7.09
N TYR A 387 1.15 -26.30 7.83
CA TYR A 387 -0.29 -26.48 7.86
C TYR A 387 -0.93 -25.78 9.06
N TYR A 388 -2.10 -25.19 8.85
CA TYR A 388 -2.87 -24.48 9.85
C TYR A 388 -4.33 -24.93 9.82
N ASN A 389 -4.91 -25.14 10.99
CA ASN A 389 -6.34 -25.32 11.20
C ASN A 389 -6.96 -24.00 11.64
N ILE A 390 -7.93 -23.52 10.87
CA ILE A 390 -8.64 -22.26 11.11
C ILE A 390 -10.11 -22.59 11.35
N THR A 391 -10.65 -22.14 12.48
CA THR A 391 -12.08 -22.30 12.81
C THR A 391 -12.70 -20.93 13.01
N ILE A 392 -13.75 -20.64 12.25
CA ILE A 392 -14.54 -19.41 12.32
C ILE A 392 -15.94 -19.80 12.78
N PRO A 393 -16.30 -19.56 14.06
CA PRO A 393 -17.65 -19.84 14.52
C PRO A 393 -18.68 -18.90 13.87
N TYR A 394 -19.95 -19.30 13.92
CA TYR A 394 -21.04 -18.37 13.67
C TYR A 394 -21.27 -17.49 14.91
N ASP A 395 -21.58 -16.22 14.71
CA ASP A 395 -21.97 -15.29 15.78
C ASP A 395 -23.18 -14.51 15.30
N SER A 396 -24.31 -14.70 15.99
CA SER A 396 -25.59 -14.06 15.67
C SER A 396 -25.61 -12.57 15.98
N ASN A 397 -24.68 -12.08 16.82
CA ASN A 397 -24.59 -10.67 17.15
C ASN A 397 -23.91 -9.89 16.02
N LEU A 398 -23.00 -10.54 15.27
CA LEU A 398 -22.29 -9.87 14.19
C LEU A 398 -23.24 -9.44 13.05
N PRO A 399 -23.02 -8.25 12.48
CA PRO A 399 -23.78 -7.82 11.31
C PRO A 399 -23.44 -8.68 10.10
N LYS A 400 -24.29 -8.58 9.08
CA LYS A 400 -24.02 -9.11 7.74
C LYS A 400 -22.69 -8.53 7.26
N GLY A 401 -21.80 -9.38 6.73
CA GLY A 401 -20.48 -8.92 6.30
C GLY A 401 -19.40 -9.99 6.41
N ARG A 402 -18.15 -9.57 6.25
CA ARG A 402 -16.99 -10.47 6.16
C ARG A 402 -16.22 -10.55 7.47
N THR A 403 -15.76 -11.76 7.81
CA THR A 403 -14.55 -11.98 8.60
C THR A 403 -13.38 -12.11 7.65
N SER A 404 -12.43 -11.18 7.71
CA SER A 404 -11.22 -11.22 6.88
C SER A 404 -10.01 -11.54 7.74
N ILE A 405 -9.26 -12.56 7.34
CA ILE A 405 -8.08 -13.06 8.03
C ILE A 405 -6.89 -12.87 7.09
N LEU A 406 -5.93 -12.04 7.50
CA LEU A 406 -4.69 -11.84 6.77
C LEU A 406 -3.70 -12.95 7.09
N LEU A 407 -3.08 -13.51 6.06
CA LEU A 407 -1.80 -14.19 6.13
C LEU A 407 -0.74 -13.23 5.59
N VAL A 408 0.26 -12.93 6.42
CA VAL A 408 1.42 -12.17 5.99
C VAL A 408 2.67 -13.00 6.24
N THR A 409 3.63 -12.91 5.33
CA THR A 409 4.95 -13.53 5.50
C THR A 409 6.04 -12.48 5.57
N ASN A 410 7.09 -12.75 6.33
CA ASN A 410 8.22 -11.84 6.55
C ASN A 410 9.55 -12.60 6.35
N ASN A 411 10.47 -12.01 5.60
CA ASN A 411 11.77 -12.59 5.26
C ASN A 411 12.93 -12.08 6.14
N GLY A 412 12.61 -11.46 7.28
CA GLY A 412 13.55 -10.77 8.17
C GLY A 412 13.81 -9.31 7.80
N LYS A 413 13.43 -8.86 6.60
CA LYS A 413 13.62 -7.47 6.15
C LYS A 413 12.31 -6.77 5.78
N PHE A 414 11.47 -7.44 5.01
CA PHE A 414 10.21 -6.91 4.52
C PHE A 414 9.07 -7.90 4.78
N GLU A 415 7.88 -7.34 4.87
CA GLU A 415 6.63 -8.11 4.91
C GLU A 415 6.08 -8.27 3.49
N SER A 416 5.26 -9.27 3.28
CA SER A 416 4.59 -9.49 1.99
C SER A 416 3.37 -8.58 1.83
N ASN A 417 2.94 -8.35 0.59
CA ASN A 417 1.52 -8.12 0.35
C ASN A 417 0.75 -9.37 0.84
N PRO A 418 -0.35 -9.24 1.62
CA PRO A 418 -0.96 -10.39 2.29
C PRO A 418 -1.66 -11.32 1.29
N ALA A 419 -1.86 -12.57 1.72
CA ALA A 419 -2.96 -13.39 1.25
C ALA A 419 -4.13 -13.27 2.24
N VAL A 420 -5.37 -13.51 1.80
CA VAL A 420 -6.57 -13.24 2.62
C VAL A 420 -7.58 -14.38 2.57
N ILE A 421 -8.05 -14.82 3.74
CA ILE A 421 -9.23 -15.69 3.84
C ILE A 421 -10.42 -14.83 4.22
N ASN A 422 -11.48 -14.89 3.43
CA ASN A 422 -12.73 -14.17 3.66
C ASN A 422 -13.87 -15.17 3.92
N VAL A 423 -14.51 -15.02 5.07
CA VAL A 423 -15.74 -15.73 5.42
C VAL A 423 -16.87 -14.71 5.46
N TYR A 424 -17.74 -14.74 4.45
CA TYR A 424 -18.84 -13.78 4.29
C TYR A 424 -20.14 -14.34 4.86
N ARG A 425 -20.69 -13.64 5.85
CA ARG A 425 -22.02 -13.89 6.40
C ARG A 425 -23.06 -13.25 5.47
N THR A 426 -23.95 -14.06 4.91
CA THR A 426 -25.00 -13.59 4.00
C THR A 426 -26.19 -12.96 4.73
N GLU A 427 -26.33 -13.26 6.02
CA GLU A 427 -27.37 -12.79 6.92
C GLU A 427 -26.78 -11.97 8.07
N GLY A 428 -27.63 -11.17 8.74
CA GLY A 428 -27.29 -10.33 9.88
C GLY A 428 -27.93 -8.95 9.77
N ALA A 429 -27.87 -8.19 10.85
CA ALA A 429 -28.31 -6.79 10.85
C ALA A 429 -27.43 -5.93 9.94
N GLU A 430 -27.95 -4.75 9.58
CA GLU A 430 -27.12 -3.70 9.01
C GLU A 430 -26.11 -3.22 10.04
N ASN A 431 -24.91 -2.90 9.57
CA ASN A 431 -23.83 -2.43 10.43
C ASN A 431 -23.92 -0.91 10.57
N LEU A 432 -24.07 -0.42 11.80
CA LEU A 432 -24.01 1.00 12.07
C LEU A 432 -22.57 1.39 12.41
N ARG A 433 -22.31 2.70 12.39
CA ARG A 433 -20.99 3.24 12.71
C ARG A 433 -20.90 3.62 14.17
N PRO A 434 -19.70 3.51 14.77
CA PRO A 434 -19.46 4.08 16.08
C PRO A 434 -19.65 5.60 16.06
N SER A 435 -20.13 6.14 17.17
CA SER A 435 -20.26 7.57 17.41
C SER A 435 -19.11 8.09 18.27
N LEU A 436 -18.70 9.35 18.06
CA LEU A 436 -17.62 10.00 18.79
C LEU A 436 -18.11 11.28 19.48
N ALA A 437 -17.83 11.41 20.78
CA ALA A 437 -18.07 12.61 21.58
C ALA A 437 -16.83 12.99 22.42
N GLY A 438 -16.88 14.14 23.10
CA GLY A 438 -15.74 14.68 23.88
C GLY A 438 -14.71 15.47 23.05
N LEU A 439 -14.76 15.36 21.73
CA LEU A 439 -13.86 16.05 20.79
C LEU A 439 -14.38 17.46 20.44
N LYS A 440 -13.77 18.50 20.99
CA LYS A 440 -14.09 19.91 20.70
C LYS A 440 -12.82 20.73 20.45
N ASP A 441 -12.93 21.74 19.60
CA ASP A 441 -11.87 22.72 19.40
C ASP A 441 -11.58 23.46 20.73
N ILE A 442 -10.31 23.71 21.01
CA ILE A 442 -9.86 24.34 22.25
C ILE A 442 -8.82 25.41 21.96
N THR A 443 -8.77 26.44 22.80
CA THR A 443 -7.71 27.45 22.77
C THR A 443 -6.89 27.36 24.06
N ILE A 444 -5.57 27.30 23.94
CA ILE A 444 -4.62 27.28 25.05
C ILE A 444 -3.48 28.27 24.83
N CYS A 445 -2.77 28.60 25.90
CA CYS A 445 -1.46 29.25 25.80
C CYS A 445 -0.34 28.22 25.63
N PRO A 446 0.84 28.61 25.11
CA PRO A 446 2.05 27.79 25.18
C PRO A 446 2.33 27.29 26.61
N GLY A 447 2.94 26.11 26.73
CA GLY A 447 3.26 25.49 28.03
C GLY A 447 2.09 24.79 28.72
N LYS A 448 0.88 24.82 28.15
CA LYS A 448 -0.31 24.20 28.76
C LYS A 448 -0.49 22.76 28.31
N LYS A 449 -0.92 21.93 29.26
CA LYS A 449 -1.38 20.56 29.00
C LYS A 449 -2.83 20.58 28.54
N VAL A 450 -3.11 19.88 27.44
CA VAL A 450 -4.45 19.52 26.96
C VAL A 450 -4.69 18.06 27.32
N GLN A 451 -5.80 17.79 27.99
CA GLN A 451 -6.25 16.43 28.27
C GLN A 451 -7.77 16.40 28.21
N PHE A 452 -8.33 15.42 27.49
CA PHE A 452 -9.77 15.18 27.46
C PHE A 452 -10.03 13.70 27.19
N ASP A 453 -11.15 13.22 27.71
CA ASP A 453 -11.66 11.88 27.45
C ASP A 453 -12.54 11.88 26.21
N ILE A 454 -12.41 10.82 25.43
CA ILE A 454 -13.16 10.56 24.21
C ILE A 454 -14.18 9.50 24.54
N THR A 455 -15.45 9.80 24.29
CA THR A 455 -16.51 8.80 24.37
C THR A 455 -16.73 8.22 22.99
N SER A 456 -16.54 6.91 22.85
CA SER A 456 -16.86 6.14 21.67
C SER A 456 -17.94 5.12 21.97
N ILE A 457 -19.02 5.10 21.19
CA ILE A 457 -20.14 4.17 21.38
C ILE A 457 -20.52 3.59 20.04
N ASP A 458 -20.46 2.27 19.94
CA ASP A 458 -21.05 1.52 18.85
C ASP A 458 -22.55 1.26 19.13
N PRO A 459 -23.47 1.57 18.20
CA PRO A 459 -24.91 1.37 18.42
C PRO A 459 -25.30 -0.09 18.66
N GLU A 460 -24.56 -1.05 18.12
CA GLU A 460 -24.78 -2.49 18.34
C GLU A 460 -24.09 -3.02 19.60
N GLY A 461 -23.31 -2.18 20.29
CA GLY A 461 -22.62 -2.52 21.54
C GLY A 461 -21.27 -3.20 21.35
N PHE A 462 -20.70 -3.16 20.14
CA PHE A 462 -19.34 -3.67 19.92
C PHE A 462 -18.27 -2.77 20.57
N PRO A 463 -17.15 -3.34 21.04
CA PRO A 463 -16.00 -2.54 21.47
C PRO A 463 -15.48 -1.65 20.35
N VAL A 464 -15.12 -0.41 20.67
CA VAL A 464 -14.61 0.56 19.70
C VAL A 464 -13.14 0.86 19.97
N ASP A 465 -12.30 0.59 18.97
CA ASP A 465 -10.90 0.97 18.96
C ASP A 465 -10.73 2.40 18.42
N LEU A 466 -9.84 3.17 19.05
CA LEU A 466 -9.50 4.54 18.67
C LEU A 466 -8.09 4.64 18.09
N TYR A 467 -7.96 5.40 17.00
CA TYR A 467 -6.70 5.64 16.32
C TYR A 467 -6.46 7.12 16.07
N GLN A 468 -5.19 7.51 16.04
CA GLN A 468 -4.74 8.87 15.70
C GLN A 468 -3.88 8.86 14.44
N TRP A 469 -4.00 9.90 13.62
CA TRP A 469 -3.06 10.13 12.52
C TRP A 469 -1.62 10.33 13.01
N ALA A 470 -0.64 9.83 12.26
CA ALA A 470 0.76 10.10 12.59
C ALA A 470 1.13 11.56 12.27
N GLY A 471 2.11 12.09 13.00
CA GLY A 471 2.62 13.45 12.81
C GLY A 471 1.75 14.56 13.42
N GLN A 472 0.56 14.24 13.93
CA GLN A 472 -0.25 15.16 14.72
C GLN A 472 0.17 15.15 16.19
N VAL A 473 -0.10 16.26 16.87
CA VAL A 473 0.31 16.49 18.26
C VAL A 473 -0.38 15.54 19.25
N GLY A 474 0.27 15.32 20.38
CA GLY A 474 -0.26 14.49 21.47
C GLY A 474 -0.24 12.99 21.20
N SER A 475 -0.92 12.27 22.09
CA SER A 475 -1.03 10.81 22.11
C SER A 475 -2.38 10.37 22.67
N LEU A 476 -2.80 9.18 22.26
CA LEU A 476 -3.93 8.45 22.84
C LEU A 476 -3.41 7.37 23.80
N ASP A 477 -4.05 7.28 24.96
CA ASP A 477 -3.99 6.13 25.87
C ASP A 477 -5.41 5.63 26.11
N GLY A 478 -5.78 4.53 25.46
CA GLY A 478 -7.17 4.08 25.35
C GLY A 478 -8.08 5.19 24.83
N ASN A 479 -8.96 5.67 25.70
CA ASN A 479 -9.94 6.72 25.40
C ASN A 479 -9.51 8.13 25.81
N THR A 480 -8.32 8.31 26.37
CA THR A 480 -7.85 9.62 26.84
C THR A 480 -6.81 10.18 25.88
N PHE A 481 -7.06 11.39 25.38
CA PHE A 481 -6.07 12.16 24.63
C PHE A 481 -5.27 13.04 25.58
N THR A 482 -3.95 13.09 25.38
CA THR A 482 -3.06 14.02 26.10
C THR A 482 -2.08 14.69 25.15
N TRP A 483 -1.88 15.99 25.33
CA TRP A 483 -0.80 16.74 24.70
C TRP A 483 -0.22 17.79 25.66
N GLU A 484 1.10 17.84 25.76
CA GLU A 484 1.82 18.93 26.43
C GLU A 484 2.33 19.90 25.38
N CYS A 485 1.72 21.10 25.33
CA CYS A 485 2.16 22.15 24.42
C CYS A 485 3.50 22.72 24.92
N PRO A 486 4.55 22.77 24.08
CA PRO A 486 5.83 23.38 24.45
C PRO A 486 5.68 24.83 24.91
N ASP A 487 6.52 25.27 25.86
CA ASP A 487 6.53 26.64 26.38
C ASP A 487 6.87 27.69 25.30
N ASP A 488 7.66 27.29 24.31
CA ASP A 488 8.13 28.12 23.20
C ASP A 488 7.32 27.91 21.91
N HIS A 489 6.18 27.22 21.99
CA HIS A 489 5.31 27.00 20.84
C HIS A 489 4.78 28.33 20.30
N ALA A 490 4.97 28.56 19.00
CA ALA A 490 4.48 29.77 18.35
C ALA A 490 2.94 29.79 18.29
N ASP A 491 2.37 30.99 18.18
CA ASP A 491 0.94 31.15 17.95
C ASP A 491 0.53 30.46 16.65
N GLY A 492 -0.52 29.66 16.71
CA GLY A 492 -0.87 28.77 15.60
C GLY A 492 -2.06 27.87 15.87
N THR A 493 -2.22 26.88 14.99
CA THR A 493 -3.28 25.87 15.11
C THR A 493 -2.68 24.50 14.87
N GLU A 494 -2.85 23.63 15.84
CA GLU A 494 -2.52 22.21 15.73
C GLU A 494 -3.78 21.40 15.46
N LEU A 495 -3.63 20.30 14.72
CA LEU A 495 -4.74 19.40 14.35
C LEU A 495 -4.63 18.08 15.11
N VAL A 496 -5.78 17.57 15.56
CA VAL A 496 -5.90 16.22 16.13
C VAL A 496 -7.07 15.52 15.44
N THR A 497 -6.79 14.38 14.81
CA THR A 497 -7.75 13.57 14.08
C THR A 497 -7.85 12.21 14.73
N ILE A 498 -9.07 11.86 15.14
CA ILE A 498 -9.40 10.59 15.79
C ILE A 498 -10.27 9.78 14.82
N ILE A 499 -9.93 8.50 14.69
CA ILE A 499 -10.70 7.50 13.95
C ILE A 499 -11.21 6.47 14.94
N ALA A 500 -12.48 6.13 14.85
CA ALA A 500 -13.13 5.06 15.60
C ALA A 500 -13.48 3.89 14.67
N SER A 501 -13.30 2.67 15.16
CA SER A 501 -13.68 1.43 14.46
C SER A 501 -14.21 0.40 15.45
N ASP A 502 -15.28 -0.30 15.10
CA ASP A 502 -15.80 -1.44 15.87
C ASP A 502 -15.14 -2.80 15.47
N GLY A 503 -14.35 -2.81 14.38
CA GLY A 503 -13.74 -4.00 13.79
C GLY A 503 -14.69 -5.11 13.34
N THR A 504 -15.97 -4.85 13.03
CA THR A 504 -17.02 -5.88 12.79
C THR A 504 -17.12 -6.40 11.35
N ARG A 505 -16.96 -5.56 10.32
CA ARG A 505 -16.97 -6.01 8.90
C ARG A 505 -16.10 -5.19 7.94
N GLY A 506 -15.32 -4.23 8.46
CA GLY A 506 -14.37 -3.45 7.69
C GLY A 506 -14.94 -2.24 6.96
N ASN A 507 -16.11 -1.73 7.36
CA ASN A 507 -16.74 -0.53 6.83
C ASN A 507 -17.36 0.40 7.92
N SER A 508 -17.10 0.10 9.18
CA SER A 508 -17.66 0.69 10.39
C SER A 508 -16.71 1.72 11.00
N TYR A 509 -16.26 2.65 10.17
CA TYR A 509 -15.38 3.71 10.61
C TYR A 509 -16.17 4.99 10.83
N ASN A 510 -15.82 5.71 11.89
CA ASN A 510 -16.17 7.12 12.04
C ASN A 510 -14.91 7.91 12.37
N SER A 511 -14.93 9.21 12.15
CA SER A 511 -13.76 10.04 12.40
C SER A 511 -14.15 11.48 12.68
N LYS A 512 -13.30 12.16 13.46
CA LYS A 512 -13.47 13.58 13.75
C LYS A 512 -12.10 14.24 13.91
N GLN A 513 -11.98 15.43 13.34
CA GLN A 513 -10.84 16.31 13.52
C GLN A 513 -11.22 17.48 14.42
N ILE A 514 -10.33 17.84 15.35
CA ILE A 514 -10.42 19.05 16.17
C ILE A 514 -9.20 19.93 15.94
N LYS A 515 -9.34 21.20 16.32
CA LYS A 515 -8.29 22.22 16.30
C LYS A 515 -7.90 22.61 17.72
N ILE A 516 -6.60 22.63 17.98
CA ILE A 516 -6.02 23.22 19.19
C ILE A 516 -5.37 24.53 18.78
N HIS A 517 -6.00 25.65 19.13
CA HIS A 517 -5.46 26.98 18.88
C HIS A 517 -4.47 27.34 20.00
N VAL A 518 -3.21 27.55 19.65
CA VAL A 518 -2.19 28.05 20.57
C VAL A 518 -2.12 29.56 20.39
N ARG A 519 -2.41 30.32 21.44
CA ARG A 519 -2.38 31.79 21.42
C ARG A 519 -1.69 32.33 22.64
N SER A 520 -0.65 33.12 22.42
CA SER A 520 -0.02 33.94 23.43
C SER A 520 -1.00 35.03 23.83
N THR A 521 -1.37 35.10 25.09
CA THR A 521 -2.09 36.28 25.59
C THR A 521 -1.14 37.48 25.62
N SER A 522 -1.67 38.70 25.64
CA SER A 522 -0.88 39.93 25.84
C SER A 522 -0.04 39.92 27.13
N ASP A 523 -0.39 39.06 28.09
CA ASP A 523 0.41 38.77 29.30
C ASP A 523 1.58 37.79 29.04
N GLY A 524 1.48 36.95 28.01
CA GLY A 524 2.54 36.06 27.53
C GLY A 524 3.75 36.82 26.97
N TRP A 525 3.54 37.96 26.31
CA TRP A 525 4.63 38.89 25.95
C TRP A 525 5.40 39.35 27.19
N ARG A 526 4.71 39.67 28.30
CA ARG A 526 5.36 40.09 29.56
C ARG A 526 6.13 38.93 30.20
N ALA A 527 5.63 37.70 30.10
CA ALA A 527 6.32 36.51 30.59
C ALA A 527 7.54 36.16 29.73
N TRP A 528 7.40 36.14 28.40
CA TRP A 528 8.51 35.95 27.46
C TRP A 528 9.58 37.02 27.62
N TRP A 529 9.20 38.29 27.77
CA TRP A 529 10.11 39.39 28.09
C TRP A 529 10.84 39.18 29.42
N LYS A 530 10.16 38.69 30.47
CA LYS A 530 10.79 38.33 31.76
C LYS A 530 11.76 37.15 31.63
N THR A 531 11.46 36.16 30.82
CA THR A 531 12.33 34.99 30.60
C THR A 531 13.54 35.37 29.75
N TRP A 532 13.35 36.16 28.70
CA TRP A 532 14.41 36.68 27.83
C TRP A 532 15.36 37.62 28.60
N THR A 533 14.83 38.53 29.42
CA THR A 533 15.64 39.40 30.29
C THR A 533 16.40 38.63 31.37
N ARG A 534 15.84 37.54 31.92
CA ARG A 534 16.60 36.63 32.82
C ARG A 534 17.76 35.94 32.09
N LYS A 535 17.54 35.47 30.85
CA LYS A 535 18.57 34.80 30.05
C LYS A 535 19.70 35.76 29.64
N LEU A 536 19.37 37.01 29.34
CA LEU A 536 20.36 38.07 29.11
C LEU A 536 21.14 38.43 30.38
N LYS A 537 20.48 38.50 31.55
CA LYS A 537 21.17 38.75 32.83
C LYS A 537 22.12 37.61 33.21
N SER A 538 21.76 36.35 32.95
CA SER A 538 22.67 35.22 33.17
C SER A 538 23.85 35.17 32.18
N LEU A 539 23.73 35.78 31.01
CA LEU A 539 24.84 35.94 30.05
C LEU A 539 25.72 37.15 30.40
N GLY A 540 25.17 38.18 31.06
CA GLY A 540 25.90 39.35 31.54
C GLY A 540 26.70 39.12 32.82
N SER A 541 26.36 38.12 33.64
CA SER A 541 27.08 37.79 34.88
C SER A 541 28.32 36.89 34.67
N LEU A 542 28.73 36.65 33.42
CA LEU A 542 29.96 35.94 33.05
C LEU A 542 31.10 36.89 32.64
N LYS A 543 30.95 38.20 32.87
CA LYS A 543 32.02 39.20 32.77
C LYS A 543 32.04 40.07 34.03
N SER A 544 32.64 39.54 35.09
CA SER A 544 33.32 40.31 36.13
C SER A 544 34.57 39.56 36.53
#